data_AF-A0A0C2DW49-F1
#
_entry.id   AF-A0A0C2DW49-F1
#
_cell.length_a   1.000
_cell.length_b   1.000
_cell.length_c   1.000
_cell.angle_alpha   90.00
_cell.angle_beta   90.00
_cell.angle_gamma   90.00
#
_symmetry.space_group_name_H-M   'P 1'
#
loop_
_entity.id
_entity.type
_entity.pdbx_description
1 polymer ?
#
loop_
_entity_poly.entity_id
_entity_poly.type
_entity_poly.pdbx_seq_one_letter_code
_entity_poly.pdbx_strand_id
1 'polypeptide(L)'
;MDVMFRWSPFGIIGNNHGDYFIKQGKATREKEILRLKQHLREVFWDRDRRWVILFPEGGFYHKRVESSQRYGKLNGFPHLKYTTLPRMGAVKAILEEVGPREDEDEPRERSSSKLKLITDTVGAIREKKYVKVLPPPIAFQY
;
A
#
# COMPACT_ATOMS: atom_id res chain seq x y z
N MET A 1 1.82 1.28 16.85
CA MET A 1 0.43 0.93 17.12
C MET A 1 0.42 -0.17 18.15
N ASP A 2 -0.62 -0.24 18.98
CA ASP A 2 -0.74 -1.27 20.01
C ASP A 2 -0.76 -2.66 19.37
N VAL A 3 -0.12 -3.65 19.99
CA VAL A 3 -0.09 -5.02 19.44
C VAL A 3 -1.51 -5.57 19.33
N MET A 4 -2.38 -5.18 20.26
CA MET A 4 -3.81 -5.53 20.26
C MET A 4 -4.55 -5.07 19.01
N PHE A 5 -4.16 -3.96 18.39
CA PHE A 5 -4.84 -3.46 17.19
C PHE A 5 -4.67 -4.40 15.98
N ARG A 6 -3.56 -5.13 15.91
CA ARG A 6 -3.28 -6.09 14.83
C ARG A 6 -4.28 -7.25 14.80
N TRP A 7 -4.88 -7.55 15.96
CA TRP A 7 -5.86 -8.62 16.13
C TRP A 7 -7.30 -8.15 15.96
N SER A 8 -7.53 -6.84 15.77
CA SER A 8 -8.85 -6.35 15.38
C SER A 8 -9.18 -6.80 13.95
N PRO A 9 -10.47 -6.92 13.58
CA PRO A 9 -10.87 -7.24 12.20
C PRO A 9 -10.19 -6.33 11.16
N PHE A 10 -10.10 -5.03 11.47
CA PHE A 10 -9.38 -4.06 10.64
C PHE A 10 -7.87 -4.34 10.57
N GLY A 11 -7.24 -4.68 11.69
CA GLY A 11 -5.82 -5.02 11.74
C GLY A 11 -5.48 -6.29 10.94
N ILE A 12 -6.34 -7.30 11.00
CA ILE A 12 -6.18 -8.56 10.25
C ILE A 12 -6.34 -8.30 8.75
N ILE A 13 -7.38 -7.59 8.34
CA ILE A 13 -7.61 -7.22 6.94
C ILE A 13 -6.45 -6.36 6.43
N GLY A 14 -6.02 -5.37 7.21
CA GLY A 14 -4.90 -4.51 6.85
C GLY A 14 -3.60 -5.29 6.67
N ASN A 15 -3.32 -6.27 7.55
CA ASN A 15 -2.13 -7.10 7.42
C ASN A 15 -2.16 -7.98 6.15
N ASN A 16 -3.32 -8.55 5.80
CA ASN A 16 -3.49 -9.31 4.56
C ASN A 16 -3.38 -8.41 3.31
N HIS A 17 -3.93 -7.21 3.39
CA HIS A 17 -3.82 -6.22 2.33
C HIS A 17 -2.36 -5.77 2.14
N GLY A 18 -1.55 -5.76 3.20
CA GLY A 18 -0.17 -5.29 3.18
C GLY A 18 -0.05 -3.84 3.67
N ASP A 19 -0.93 -3.42 4.57
CA ASP A 19 -0.89 -2.12 5.21
C ASP A 19 0.24 -2.08 6.25
N TYR A 20 0.96 -0.94 6.27
CA TYR A 20 2.08 -0.76 7.18
C TYR A 20 1.69 0.03 8.42
N PHE A 21 1.79 -0.61 9.59
CA PHE A 21 1.48 0.01 10.88
C PHE A 21 2.74 0.37 11.67
N ILE A 22 3.08 1.66 11.72
CA ILE A 22 4.23 2.19 12.47
C ILE A 22 4.11 1.84 13.95
N LYS A 23 5.10 1.14 14.52
CA LYS A 23 5.13 0.82 15.95
C LYS A 23 5.36 2.07 16.80
N GLN A 24 4.77 2.07 18.00
CA GLN A 24 4.96 3.19 18.94
C GLN A 24 6.24 2.94 19.75
N GLY A 25 7.16 3.91 19.77
CA GLY A 25 8.40 3.87 20.56
C GLY A 25 9.32 5.02 20.15
N LYS A 26 9.92 5.74 21.11
CA LYS A 26 10.88 6.82 20.81
C LYS A 26 12.17 6.26 20.20
N ALA A 27 12.70 5.17 20.76
CA ALA A 27 13.97 4.57 20.36
C ALA A 27 13.95 3.88 18.98
N THR A 28 12.78 3.49 18.48
CA THR A 28 12.64 2.78 17.21
C THR A 28 12.17 3.67 16.07
N ARG A 29 11.93 4.97 16.30
CA ARG A 29 11.28 5.85 15.32
C ARG A 29 12.03 5.94 13.99
N GLU A 30 13.35 6.07 14.02
CA GLU A 30 14.18 6.13 12.81
C GLU A 30 14.18 4.79 12.06
N LYS A 31 14.30 3.68 12.80
CA LYS A 31 14.23 2.33 12.23
C LYS A 31 12.88 2.05 11.58
N GLU A 32 11.79 2.53 12.16
CA GLU A 32 10.44 2.36 11.59
C GLU A 32 10.25 3.18 10.31
N ILE A 33 10.90 4.35 10.17
CA ILE A 33 10.89 5.12 8.91
C ILE A 33 11.65 4.36 7.82
N LEU A 34 12.83 3.82 8.13
CA LEU A 34 13.58 2.99 7.18
C LEU A 34 12.79 1.76 6.74
N ARG A 35 12.12 1.09 7.69
CA ARG A 35 11.24 -0.05 7.37
C ARG A 35 10.02 0.35 6.54
N LEU A 36 9.45 1.53 6.78
CA LEU A 36 8.37 2.06 5.94
C LEU A 36 8.84 2.24 4.49
N LYS A 37 10.04 2.82 4.28
CA LYS A 37 10.62 2.98 2.94
C LYS A 37 10.82 1.63 2.24
N GLN A 38 11.37 0.65 2.96
CA GLN A 38 11.54 -0.71 2.43
C GLN A 38 10.19 -1.34 2.06
N HIS A 39 9.19 -1.21 2.93
CA HIS A 39 7.84 -1.73 2.69
C HIS A 39 7.18 -1.09 1.46
N LEU A 40 7.36 0.21 1.24
CA LEU A 40 6.88 0.88 0.03
C LEU A 40 7.53 0.29 -1.23
N ARG A 41 8.84 0.01 -1.19
CA ARG A 41 9.55 -0.65 -2.32
C ARG A 41 9.01 -2.04 -2.61
N GLU A 42 8.75 -2.83 -1.58
CA GLU A 42 8.33 -4.23 -1.72
C GLU A 42 6.83 -4.42 -1.97
N VAL A 43 5.97 -3.52 -1.49
CA VAL A 43 4.51 -3.71 -1.53
C VAL A 43 3.80 -2.70 -2.42
N PHE A 44 4.26 -1.45 -2.46
CA PHE A 44 3.62 -0.43 -3.29
C PHE A 44 4.01 -0.61 -4.76
N TRP A 45 5.32 -0.71 -5.03
CA TRP A 45 5.84 -0.86 -6.39
C TRP A 45 5.62 -2.27 -6.97
N ASP A 46 5.86 -3.32 -6.20
CA ASP A 46 5.67 -4.72 -6.66
C ASP A 46 4.21 -5.03 -7.02
N ARG A 47 3.25 -4.44 -6.30
CA ARG A 47 1.81 -4.71 -6.49
C ARG A 47 1.09 -3.67 -7.35
N ASP A 48 1.82 -2.76 -8.01
CA ASP A 48 1.27 -1.69 -8.86
C ASP A 48 0.14 -0.89 -8.15
N ARG A 49 0.36 -0.53 -6.87
CA ARG A 49 -0.62 0.23 -6.09
C ARG A 49 -0.63 1.68 -6.57
N ARG A 50 -1.83 2.26 -6.71
CA ARG A 50 -2.01 3.64 -7.20
C ARG A 50 -2.19 4.69 -6.13
N TRP A 51 -2.67 4.29 -4.95
CA TRP A 51 -3.07 5.21 -3.89
C TRP A 51 -2.35 4.87 -2.60
N VAL A 52 -1.85 5.90 -1.94
CA VAL A 52 -1.33 5.82 -0.57
C VAL A 52 -2.31 6.55 0.34
N ILE A 53 -2.90 5.83 1.28
CA ILE A 53 -3.73 6.41 2.33
C ILE A 53 -2.86 6.53 3.57
N LEU A 54 -2.66 7.76 4.05
CA LEU A 54 -1.86 8.06 5.22
C LEU A 54 -2.69 8.79 6.26
N PHE A 55 -2.57 8.37 7.51
CA PHE A 55 -3.13 9.04 8.67
C PHE A 55 -2.03 9.81 9.41
N PRO A 56 -1.82 11.11 9.12
CA PRO A 56 -0.71 11.89 9.69
C PRO A 56 -0.87 12.15 11.18
N GLU A 57 -2.10 12.17 11.68
CA GLU A 57 -2.42 12.22 13.12
C GLU A 57 -1.92 10.96 13.87
N GLY A 58 -1.85 9.84 13.14
CA GLY A 58 -1.61 8.51 13.66
C GLY A 58 -2.93 7.79 13.97
N GLY A 59 -2.87 6.85 14.92
CA GLY A 59 -4.04 6.08 15.34
C GLY A 59 -4.93 6.86 16.32
N PHE A 60 -5.26 6.23 17.44
CA PHE A 60 -6.24 6.75 18.39
C PHE A 60 -5.91 8.14 18.97
N TYR A 61 -6.86 9.08 18.84
CA TYR A 61 -6.79 10.46 19.33
C TYR A 61 -6.47 10.56 20.84
N HIS A 62 -7.14 9.76 21.69
CA HIS A 62 -6.93 9.80 23.14
C HIS A 62 -5.49 9.48 23.55
N LYS A 63 -4.79 8.62 22.80
CA LYS A 63 -3.38 8.28 23.05
C LYS A 63 -2.41 9.39 22.63
N ARG A 64 -2.90 10.43 21.94
CA ARG A 64 -2.09 11.41 21.22
C ARG A 64 -2.31 12.85 21.66
N VAL A 65 -3.50 13.19 22.12
CA VAL A 65 -3.88 14.56 22.49
C VAL A 65 -2.87 15.21 23.43
N GLU A 66 -2.51 14.57 24.53
CA GLU A 66 -1.57 15.12 25.52
C GLU A 66 -0.20 15.44 24.91
N SER A 67 0.37 14.47 24.17
CA SER A 67 1.68 14.64 23.54
C SER A 67 1.69 15.73 22.47
N SER A 68 0.57 15.85 21.72
CA SER A 68 0.40 16.87 20.69
C SER A 68 0.28 18.26 21.30
N GLN A 69 -0.50 18.40 22.39
CA GLN A 69 -0.68 19.68 23.06
C GLN A 69 0.61 20.16 23.73
N ARG A 70 1.37 19.25 24.33
CA ARG A 70 2.69 19.58 24.89
C ARG A 70 3.64 20.08 23.80
N TYR A 71 3.68 19.40 22.65
CA TYR A 71 4.49 19.86 21.51
C TYR A 71 3.98 21.20 20.96
N GLY A 72 2.66 21.38 20.86
CA GLY A 72 2.04 22.62 20.41
C GLY A 72 2.43 23.81 21.28
N LYS A 73 2.29 23.67 22.61
CA LYS A 73 2.64 24.72 23.58
C LYS A 73 4.13 25.11 23.52
N LEU A 74 5.02 24.15 23.32
CA LEU A 74 6.46 24.40 23.23
C LEU A 74 6.87 25.16 21.95
N ASN A 75 6.15 24.95 20.85
CA ASN A 75 6.46 25.54 19.55
C ASN A 75 5.54 26.73 19.19
N GLY A 76 4.68 27.16 20.11
CA GLY A 76 3.76 28.29 19.89
C GLY A 76 2.57 28.00 18.96
N PHE A 77 2.21 26.73 18.76
CA PHE A 77 1.06 26.34 17.92
C PHE A 77 -0.27 26.52 18.67
N PRO A 78 -1.39 26.75 17.94
CA PRO A 78 -2.72 26.90 18.54
C PRO A 78 -3.19 25.61 19.22
N HIS A 79 -3.99 25.76 20.27
CA HIS A 79 -4.58 24.64 20.99
C HIS A 79 -5.71 23.98 20.19
N LEU A 80 -5.48 22.75 19.73
CA LEU A 80 -6.44 21.99 18.93
C LEU A 80 -7.35 21.09 19.80
N LYS A 81 -8.66 21.37 19.87
CA LYS A 81 -9.59 20.64 20.75
C LYS A 81 -10.07 19.29 20.21
N TYR A 82 -10.16 19.14 18.88
CA TYR A 82 -10.73 17.96 18.23
C TYR A 82 -9.74 17.20 17.34
N THR A 83 -8.55 17.77 17.17
CA THR A 83 -7.51 17.25 16.27
C THR A 83 -6.15 17.28 16.96
N THR A 84 -5.20 16.53 16.44
CA THR A 84 -3.80 16.64 16.86
C THR A 84 -2.99 17.31 15.74
N LEU A 85 -1.72 17.56 16.03
CA LEU A 85 -0.80 18.08 15.02
C LEU A 85 -0.28 16.91 14.16
N PRO A 86 -0.22 17.09 12.82
CA PRO A 86 0.20 16.04 11.91
C PRO A 86 1.68 15.69 12.09
N ARG A 87 2.01 14.40 11.93
CA ARG A 87 3.39 13.91 12.01
C ARG A 87 4.03 13.86 10.64
N MET A 88 4.98 14.75 10.41
CA MET A 88 5.65 14.89 9.10
C MET A 88 6.61 13.75 8.74
N GLY A 89 7.07 12.94 9.70
CA GLY A 89 8.12 11.95 9.45
C GLY A 89 7.74 10.88 8.41
N ALA A 90 6.54 10.30 8.52
CA ALA A 90 6.06 9.30 7.56
C ALA A 90 5.66 9.93 6.23
N VAL A 91 5.05 11.12 6.27
CA VAL A 91 4.69 11.91 5.08
C VAL A 91 5.92 12.16 4.22
N LYS A 92 7.00 12.68 4.83
CA LYS A 92 8.26 12.97 4.16
C LYS A 92 8.86 11.70 3.53
N ALA A 93 8.89 10.59 4.28
CA ALA A 93 9.42 9.33 3.77
C ALA A 93 8.62 8.76 2.59
N ILE A 94 7.29 8.94 2.59
CA ILE A 94 6.44 8.53 1.46
C ILE A 94 6.71 9.42 0.24
N LEU A 95 6.76 10.74 0.41
CA LEU A 95 7.05 11.67 -0.68
C LEU A 95 8.43 11.44 -1.29
N GLU A 96 9.43 11.10 -0.47
CA GLU A 96 10.78 10.79 -0.97
C GLU A 96 10.84 9.50 -1.80
N GLU A 97 10.01 8.48 -1.49
CA GLU A 97 10.09 7.18 -2.18
C GLU A 97 9.05 7.00 -3.30
N VAL A 98 7.88 7.64 -3.17
CA VAL A 98 6.72 7.49 -4.07
C VAL A 98 6.38 8.80 -4.78
N GLY A 99 6.95 9.93 -4.35
CA GLY A 99 6.74 11.20 -5.01
C GLY A 99 7.27 11.22 -6.45
N PRO A 100 6.80 12.18 -7.26
CA PRO A 100 7.30 12.37 -8.63
C PRO A 100 8.81 12.53 -8.62
N ARG A 101 9.53 11.75 -9.44
CA ARG A 101 10.96 11.92 -9.66
C ARG A 101 11.11 12.80 -10.90
N GLU A 102 11.92 13.84 -10.79
CA GLU A 102 12.14 14.83 -11.86
C GLU A 102 12.69 14.20 -13.16
N ASP A 103 13.22 12.97 -13.08
CA ASP A 103 13.89 12.27 -14.20
C ASP A 103 13.12 11.04 -14.76
N GLU A 104 11.98 10.64 -14.17
CA GLU A 104 11.23 9.44 -14.59
C GLU A 104 9.80 9.81 -15.07
N ASP A 105 9.71 10.54 -16.19
CA ASP A 105 8.45 10.80 -16.91
C ASP A 105 8.06 9.65 -17.87
N GLU A 106 8.86 8.58 -17.94
CA GLU A 106 8.42 7.39 -18.66
C GLU A 106 7.41 6.61 -17.81
N PRO A 107 6.18 6.40 -18.32
CA PRO A 107 5.20 5.58 -17.61
C PRO A 107 5.76 4.17 -17.49
N ARG A 108 6.15 3.76 -16.27
CA ARG A 108 6.57 2.38 -16.00
C ARG A 108 5.53 1.43 -16.58
N GLU A 109 5.95 0.61 -17.54
CA GLU A 109 5.08 -0.43 -18.08
C GLU A 109 4.61 -1.30 -16.92
N ARG A 110 3.28 -1.34 -16.75
CA ARG A 110 2.65 -2.03 -15.63
C ARG A 110 3.14 -3.47 -15.64
N SER A 111 3.80 -3.87 -14.56
CA SER A 111 4.08 -5.28 -14.31
C SER A 111 2.75 -6.01 -14.42
N SER A 112 2.60 -6.75 -15.51
CA SER A 112 1.45 -7.59 -15.74
C SER A 112 1.49 -8.66 -14.67
N SER A 113 0.83 -8.36 -13.55
CA SER A 113 0.69 -9.23 -12.40
C SER A 113 0.41 -10.67 -12.83
N LYS A 114 0.75 -11.64 -11.97
CA LYS A 114 0.45 -13.08 -12.12
C LYS A 114 -0.97 -13.39 -12.63
N LEU A 115 -1.92 -12.45 -12.50
CA LEU A 115 -3.24 -12.48 -13.12
C LEU A 115 -3.21 -12.52 -14.65
N LYS A 116 -2.36 -11.75 -15.35
CA LYS A 116 -2.20 -11.87 -16.81
C LYS A 116 -1.71 -13.26 -17.19
N LEU A 117 -0.72 -13.79 -16.48
CA LEU A 117 -0.24 -15.16 -16.70
C LEU A 117 -1.38 -16.18 -16.52
N ILE A 118 -2.24 -16.01 -15.51
CA ILE A 118 -3.40 -16.88 -15.30
C ILE A 118 -4.43 -16.70 -16.41
N THR A 119 -4.76 -15.48 -16.83
CA THR A 119 -5.72 -15.25 -17.93
C THR A 119 -5.21 -15.81 -19.24
N ASP A 120 -3.91 -15.67 -19.52
CA ASP A 120 -3.27 -16.16 -20.74
C ASP A 120 -3.20 -17.69 -20.73
N THR A 121 -2.90 -18.29 -19.57
CA THR A 121 -2.89 -19.75 -19.41
C THR A 121 -4.31 -20.34 -19.57
N VAL A 122 -5.32 -19.71 -18.97
CA VAL A 122 -6.73 -20.15 -19.10
C VAL A 122 -7.23 -19.97 -20.54
N GLY A 123 -6.86 -18.86 -21.19
CA GLY A 123 -7.15 -18.62 -22.61
C GLY A 123 -6.58 -19.72 -23.51
N ALA A 124 -5.28 -20.03 -23.35
CA ALA A 124 -4.61 -21.09 -24.10
C ALA A 124 -5.22 -22.48 -23.88
N ILE A 125 -5.69 -22.78 -22.66
CA ILE A 125 -6.39 -24.05 -22.36
C ILE A 125 -7.75 -24.09 -23.07
N ARG A 126 -8.47 -22.98 -23.13
CA ARG A 126 -9.79 -22.89 -23.77
C ARG A 126 -9.69 -23.09 -25.29
N GLU A 127 -8.70 -22.48 -25.94
CA GLU A 127 -8.44 -22.67 -27.37
C GLU A 127 -8.06 -24.12 -27.70
N LYS A 128 -7.14 -24.73 -26.93
CA LYS A 128 -6.76 -26.14 -27.12
C LYS A 128 -7.93 -27.11 -26.95
N LYS A 129 -8.91 -26.79 -26.10
CA LYS A 129 -10.14 -27.58 -25.97
C LYS A 129 -11.04 -27.44 -27.20
N TYR A 130 -11.19 -26.24 -27.77
CA TYR A 130 -12.01 -26.02 -28.96
C TYR A 130 -11.44 -26.69 -30.22
N VAL A 131 -10.12 -26.64 -30.40
CA VAL A 131 -9.45 -27.26 -31.56
C VAL A 131 -9.61 -28.78 -31.59
N LYS A 132 -9.70 -29.44 -30.43
CA LYS A 132 -9.90 -30.90 -30.35
C LYS A 132 -11.33 -31.37 -30.59
N VAL A 133 -12.32 -30.48 -30.55
CA VAL A 133 -13.75 -30.83 -30.59
C VAL A 133 -14.37 -30.58 -31.97
N LEU A 134 -13.67 -29.90 -32.88
CA LEU A 134 -14.17 -29.69 -34.24
C LEU A 134 -14.06 -31.00 -35.05
N PRO A 135 -15.18 -31.59 -35.50
CA PRO A 135 -15.14 -32.70 -36.45
C PRO A 135 -14.57 -32.21 -37.80
N PRO A 136 -13.91 -33.09 -38.56
CA PRO A 136 -13.32 -32.70 -39.84
C PRO A 136 -14.40 -32.18 -40.80
N PRO A 137 -14.08 -31.17 -41.63
CA PRO A 137 -15.04 -30.61 -42.57
C PRO A 137 -15.48 -31.69 -43.56
N ILE A 138 -16.80 -31.85 -43.70
CA ILE A 138 -17.40 -32.80 -44.64
C ILE A 138 -17.20 -32.22 -46.04
N ALA A 139 -16.34 -32.87 -46.83
CA ALA A 139 -16.14 -32.51 -48.23
C ALA A 139 -17.36 -32.95 -49.03
N PHE A 140 -18.14 -31.99 -49.52
CA PHE A 140 -19.17 -32.26 -50.53
C PHE A 140 -18.47 -32.39 -51.89
N GLN A 141 -18.35 -33.62 -52.39
CA GLN A 141 -18.04 -33.88 -53.79
C GLN A 141 -19.31 -33.62 -54.61
N TYR A 142 -19.25 -32.62 -55.49
CA TYR A 142 -20.25 -32.37 -56.54
C TYR A 142 -19.96 -33.25 -57.75
#